data_AF-A0A7C7ZBL7-F1
#
_entry.id   AF-A0A7C7ZBL7-F1
#
_cell.length_a   1.000
_cell.length_b   1.000
_cell.length_c   1.000
_cell.angle_alpha   90.00
_cell.angle_beta   90.00
_cell.angle_gamma   90.00
#
_symmetry.space_group_name_H-M   'P 1'
#
loop_
_entity.id
_entity.type
_entity.pdbx_description
1 polymer ?
#
loop_
_entity_poly.entity_id
_entity_poly.type
_entity_poly.pdbx_seq_one_letter_code
_entity_poly.pdbx_strand_id
1 'polypeptide(L)'
;MEEGFTAHQLSPSSWNRYEDCPRKYWLSRQRLPRKASMPAAMGTAVHNSVEDLCNLDLSDRENSEAGWLPPTSKAVLDRHWSLERDIFLATPRHPRWKDEMITKAHDGLVGALNILFSKSNMGKVGLSEVTVGQWKQVQDIVLANEGTLVSECGRLMGRLDLLVSDLDENGKSRGWIVADLKTGNPPKQKLNEKVSRQLRFYRDLLKEINPDHPPVYAEGWYSSNQTVHRADGPSILDDAFAAWEGMRFTEEPLEGTPGEVQCGFCEWKAWCPVWWTARRDGILPPGSMFRDEVVSTVRFDPESGAALFERMPPIGVDGELGHSDHRFGAILRDQALDQMRELMDSGYDGAIFLGSVRVDGKIVHLGDWCEVLPWTPLLKSVRE
;
A
#
# COMPACT_ATOMS: atom_id res chain seq x y z
N MET A 1 21.74 16.32 -23.31
CA MET A 1 20.65 16.17 -22.34
C MET A 1 19.72 17.34 -22.59
N GLU A 2 18.45 17.11 -22.90
CA GLU A 2 17.51 18.21 -23.12
C GLU A 2 17.33 19.00 -21.83
N GLU A 3 17.65 20.29 -21.89
CA GLU A 3 17.47 21.25 -20.79
C GLU A 3 15.97 21.39 -20.51
N GLY A 4 15.53 20.94 -19.34
CA GLY A 4 14.12 21.00 -18.89
C GLY A 4 13.56 19.69 -18.33
N PHE A 5 14.23 18.56 -18.53
CA PHE A 5 13.77 17.28 -17.97
C PHE A 5 14.10 17.18 -16.48
N THR A 6 13.12 17.43 -15.61
CA THR A 6 13.20 16.95 -14.22
C THR A 6 13.01 15.44 -14.26
N ALA A 7 14.11 14.69 -14.17
CA ALA A 7 14.03 13.23 -14.24
C ALA A 7 13.12 12.69 -13.15
N HIS A 8 12.01 12.06 -13.53
CA HIS A 8 11.20 11.30 -12.58
C HIS A 8 12.03 10.13 -12.06
N GLN A 9 11.70 9.65 -10.87
CA GLN A 9 12.33 8.47 -10.29
C GLN A 9 11.34 7.32 -10.27
N LEU A 10 11.83 6.10 -10.52
CA LEU A 10 11.07 4.88 -10.36
C LEU A 10 11.41 4.23 -9.01
N SER A 11 10.37 3.99 -8.22
CA SER A 11 10.42 3.13 -7.04
C SER A 11 9.67 1.82 -7.25
N PRO A 12 9.97 0.75 -6.48
CA PRO A 12 9.28 -0.54 -6.62
C PRO A 12 7.76 -0.43 -6.56
N SER A 13 7.23 0.40 -5.66
CA SER A 13 5.79 0.60 -5.52
C SER A 13 5.18 1.32 -6.73
N SER A 14 5.90 2.29 -7.30
CA SER A 14 5.48 2.97 -8.52
C SER A 14 5.52 2.07 -9.75
N TRP A 15 6.54 1.21 -9.86
CA TRP A 15 6.65 0.22 -10.93
C TRP A 15 5.56 -0.85 -10.81
N ASN A 16 5.30 -1.36 -9.61
CA ASN A 16 4.17 -2.26 -9.38
C ASN A 16 2.84 -1.63 -9.79
N ARG A 17 2.63 -0.33 -9.51
CA ARG A 17 1.42 0.39 -9.94
C ARG A 17 1.34 0.55 -11.46
N TYR A 18 2.46 0.79 -12.13
CA TYR A 18 2.53 0.91 -13.60
C TYR A 18 2.21 -0.41 -14.29
N GLU A 19 2.85 -1.52 -13.91
CA GLU A 19 2.55 -2.85 -14.47
C GLU A 19 1.13 -3.32 -14.16
N ASP A 20 0.58 -2.92 -13.01
CA ASP A 20 -0.83 -3.21 -12.72
C ASP A 20 -1.74 -2.56 -13.75
N CYS A 21 -1.54 -1.26 -13.99
CA CYS A 21 -2.31 -0.48 -14.94
C CYS A 21 -1.60 0.86 -15.19
N PRO A 22 -1.11 1.14 -16.42
CA PRO A 22 -0.45 2.41 -16.72
C PRO A 22 -1.33 3.62 -16.42
N ARG A 23 -2.64 3.57 -16.72
CA ARG A 23 -3.58 4.63 -16.33
C ARG A 23 -3.68 4.84 -14.82
N LYS A 24 -3.64 3.78 -14.01
CA LYS A 24 -3.64 3.86 -12.53
C LYS A 24 -2.37 4.56 -12.04
N TYR A 25 -1.22 4.27 -12.66
CA TYR A 25 0.01 5.00 -12.37
C TYR A 25 -0.13 6.48 -12.75
N TRP A 26 -0.58 6.78 -13.97
CA TRP A 26 -0.79 8.15 -14.44
C TRP A 26 -1.71 8.95 -13.52
N LEU A 27 -2.86 8.38 -13.12
CA LEU A 27 -3.82 9.00 -12.18
C LEU A 27 -3.20 9.28 -10.81
N SER A 28 -2.33 8.38 -10.31
CA SER A 28 -1.64 8.59 -9.03
C SER A 28 -0.68 9.77 -9.01
N ARG A 29 -0.33 10.32 -10.19
CA ARG A 29 0.53 11.50 -10.34
C ARG A 29 -0.27 12.80 -10.44
N GLN A 30 -1.60 12.75 -10.59
CA GLN A 30 -2.46 13.91 -10.84
C GLN A 30 -2.83 14.71 -9.59
N ARG A 31 -2.10 14.54 -8.48
CA ARG A 31 -2.39 15.19 -7.18
C ARG A 31 -3.83 14.98 -6.68
N LEU A 32 -4.48 13.92 -7.14
CA LEU A 32 -5.81 13.52 -6.69
C LEU A 32 -5.78 13.10 -5.21
N PRO A 33 -6.86 13.34 -4.45
CA PRO A 33 -6.91 12.99 -3.04
C PRO A 33 -6.73 11.48 -2.87
N ARG A 34 -5.78 11.04 -2.04
CA ARG A 34 -5.51 9.61 -1.80
C ARG A 34 -6.44 9.02 -0.76
N LYS A 35 -6.69 7.71 -0.84
CA LYS A 35 -7.44 6.96 0.16
C LYS A 35 -6.50 6.34 1.21
N ALA A 36 -6.72 6.66 2.48
CA ALA A 36 -6.08 5.98 3.59
C ALA A 36 -6.58 4.53 3.72
N SER A 37 -5.71 3.65 4.19
CA SER A 37 -5.96 2.22 4.27
C SER A 37 -5.55 1.68 5.64
N MET A 38 -6.50 1.06 6.35
CA MET A 38 -6.24 0.45 7.67
C MET A 38 -5.09 -0.57 7.63
N PRO A 39 -5.04 -1.51 6.67
CA PRO A 39 -3.88 -2.40 6.53
C PRO A 39 -2.57 -1.67 6.28
N ALA A 40 -2.57 -0.57 5.52
CA ALA A 40 -1.35 0.19 5.24
C ALA A 40 -0.86 0.92 6.49
N ALA A 41 -1.73 1.62 7.21
CA ALA A 41 -1.39 2.31 8.47
C ALA A 41 -0.86 1.33 9.53
N MET A 42 -1.50 0.17 9.67
CA MET A 42 -1.01 -0.90 10.55
C MET A 42 0.37 -1.40 10.12
N GLY A 43 0.59 -1.61 8.82
CA GLY A 43 1.88 -2.00 8.26
C GLY A 43 2.97 -0.99 8.59
N THR A 44 2.73 0.29 8.31
CA THR A 44 3.66 1.37 8.61
C THR A 44 4.01 1.42 10.10
N ALA A 45 3.02 1.33 11.00
CA ALA A 45 3.26 1.33 12.44
C ALA A 45 4.19 0.18 12.86
N VAL A 46 4.01 -1.01 12.28
CA VAL A 46 4.89 -2.17 12.56
C VAL A 46 6.29 -1.95 12.01
N HIS A 47 6.44 -1.47 10.77
CA HIS A 47 7.75 -1.25 10.14
C HIS A 47 8.58 -0.23 10.94
N ASN A 48 8.00 0.94 11.22
CA ASN A 48 8.67 1.99 11.99
C ASN A 48 8.99 1.53 13.42
N SER A 49 8.18 0.62 13.99
CA SER A 49 8.47 0.05 15.31
C SER A 49 9.67 -0.89 15.28
N VAL A 50 9.78 -1.74 14.25
CA VAL A 50 10.94 -2.62 14.08
C VAL A 50 12.21 -1.79 13.89
N GLU A 51 12.12 -0.75 13.06
CA GLU A 51 13.21 0.19 12.83
C GLU A 51 13.71 0.82 14.13
N ASP A 52 12.82 1.48 14.89
CA ASP A 52 13.20 2.14 16.13
C ASP A 52 13.81 1.18 17.14
N LEU A 53 13.30 -0.06 17.20
CA LEU A 53 13.87 -1.10 18.05
C LEU A 53 15.28 -1.48 17.62
N CYS A 54 15.53 -1.62 16.30
CA CYS A 54 16.86 -1.88 15.76
C CYS A 54 17.84 -0.72 16.03
N ASN A 55 17.33 0.51 16.16
CA ASN A 55 18.12 1.73 16.42
C ASN A 55 18.21 2.13 17.90
N LEU A 56 17.73 1.32 18.84
CA LEU A 56 17.79 1.65 20.27
C LEU A 56 19.24 1.84 20.75
N ASP A 57 19.47 2.94 21.45
CA ASP A 57 20.69 3.12 22.23
C ASP A 57 20.59 2.33 23.55
N LEU A 58 21.47 1.34 23.69
CA LEU A 58 21.57 0.46 24.87
C LEU A 58 22.97 0.52 25.50
N SER A 59 23.76 1.55 25.18
CA SER A 59 25.14 1.71 25.66
C SER A 59 25.21 1.74 27.19
N ASP A 60 24.26 2.42 27.84
CA ASP A 60 24.18 2.58 29.30
C ASP A 60 23.48 1.41 30.02
N ARG A 61 23.16 0.32 29.32
CA ARG A 61 22.38 -0.80 29.88
C ARG A 61 23.20 -2.08 30.06
N GLU A 62 22.97 -2.72 31.20
CA GLU A 62 23.65 -3.96 31.60
C GLU A 62 23.27 -5.13 30.70
N ASN A 63 24.26 -5.85 30.18
CA ASN A 63 24.04 -6.93 29.20
C ASN A 63 23.18 -8.09 29.73
N SER A 64 23.13 -8.29 31.05
CA SER A 64 22.34 -9.34 31.70
C SER A 64 20.89 -8.94 31.97
N GLU A 65 20.52 -7.68 31.77
CA GLU A 65 19.16 -7.18 32.02
C GLU A 65 18.16 -7.84 31.06
N ALA A 66 17.10 -8.45 31.60
CA ALA A 66 16.01 -9.11 30.87
C ALA A 66 14.66 -8.48 31.23
N GLY A 67 13.58 -8.89 30.54
CA GLY A 67 12.22 -8.40 30.80
C GLY A 67 11.91 -6.98 30.29
N TRP A 68 12.90 -6.32 29.70
CA TRP A 68 12.80 -4.93 29.22
C TRP A 68 12.17 -4.81 27.83
N LEU A 69 12.35 -5.81 26.97
CA LEU A 69 11.93 -5.73 25.57
C LEU A 69 10.40 -5.65 25.41
N PRO A 70 9.56 -6.42 26.14
CA PRO A 70 8.11 -6.30 26.01
C PRO A 70 7.53 -4.91 26.34
N PRO A 71 7.84 -4.26 27.47
CA PRO A 71 7.34 -2.92 27.73
C PRO A 71 7.91 -1.88 26.75
N THR A 72 9.15 -2.05 26.30
CA THR A 72 9.79 -1.16 25.32
C THR A 72 9.13 -1.25 23.94
N SER A 73 8.96 -2.47 23.41
CA SER A 73 8.34 -2.71 22.10
C SER A 73 6.89 -2.27 22.08
N LYS A 74 6.15 -2.47 23.18
CA LYS A 74 4.79 -1.95 23.34
C LYS A 74 4.77 -0.43 23.29
N ALA A 75 5.63 0.25 24.04
CA ALA A 75 5.67 1.71 24.08
C ALA A 75 6.01 2.32 22.71
N VAL A 76 6.96 1.72 21.99
CA VAL A 76 7.32 2.12 20.61
C VAL A 76 6.13 1.93 19.67
N LEU A 77 5.46 0.77 19.71
CA LEU A 77 4.30 0.50 18.87
C LEU A 77 3.12 1.42 19.18
N ASP A 78 2.80 1.64 20.46
CA ASP A 78 1.70 2.52 20.87
C ASP A 78 1.91 3.95 20.34
N ARG A 79 3.16 4.44 20.38
CA ARG A 79 3.52 5.75 19.82
C ARG A 79 3.27 5.80 18.31
N HIS A 80 3.81 4.84 17.55
CA HIS A 80 3.62 4.79 16.09
C HIS A 80 2.16 4.57 15.69
N TRP A 81 1.42 3.77 16.46
CA TRP A 81 -0.01 3.56 16.25
C TRP A 81 -0.80 4.87 16.39
N SER A 82 -0.47 5.68 17.40
CA SER A 82 -1.10 7.00 17.57
C SER A 82 -0.75 7.97 16.45
N LEU A 83 0.52 8.01 16.02
CA LEU A 83 0.96 8.84 14.90
C LEU A 83 0.24 8.46 13.59
N GLU A 84 0.19 7.17 13.29
CA GLU A 84 -0.51 6.66 12.09
C GLU A 84 -2.01 6.92 12.15
N ARG A 85 -2.64 6.84 13.34
CA ARG A 85 -4.05 7.21 13.53
C ARG A 85 -4.29 8.67 13.15
N ASP A 86 -3.45 9.58 13.62
CA ASP A 86 -3.63 11.01 13.39
C ASP A 86 -3.45 11.34 11.89
N ILE A 87 -2.47 10.72 11.21
CA ILE A 87 -2.29 10.83 9.75
C ILE A 87 -3.49 10.25 8.99
N PHE A 88 -3.98 9.08 9.42
CA PHE A 88 -5.10 8.40 8.79
C PHE A 88 -6.38 9.23 8.86
N LEU A 89 -6.70 9.78 10.04
CA LEU A 89 -7.90 10.61 10.24
C LEU A 89 -7.77 12.00 9.58
N ALA A 90 -6.54 12.52 9.40
CA ALA A 90 -6.31 13.75 8.65
C ALA A 90 -6.41 13.55 7.12
N THR A 91 -6.34 12.32 6.62
CA THR A 91 -6.41 12.03 5.19
C THR A 91 -7.87 12.09 4.71
N PRO A 92 -8.27 13.01 3.81
CA PRO A 92 -9.69 13.28 3.53
C PRO A 92 -10.54 12.06 3.14
N ARG A 93 -9.94 11.11 2.42
CA ARG A 93 -10.57 9.84 2.06
C ARG A 93 -10.01 8.76 2.97
N HIS A 94 -10.77 8.33 3.96
CA HIS A 94 -10.36 7.25 4.86
C HIS A 94 -11.60 6.47 5.27
N PRO A 95 -11.57 5.16 5.55
CA PRO A 95 -12.67 4.50 6.23
C PRO A 95 -12.62 4.74 7.75
N ARG A 96 -13.51 4.12 8.54
CA ARG A 96 -13.40 4.13 10.01
C ARG A 96 -12.06 3.57 10.50
N TRP A 97 -11.44 4.27 11.45
CA TRP A 97 -10.31 3.75 12.21
C TRP A 97 -10.72 2.58 13.10
N LYS A 98 -9.93 1.51 13.11
CA LYS A 98 -10.23 0.29 13.86
C LYS A 98 -9.20 0.11 14.97
N ASP A 99 -9.46 0.64 16.16
CA ASP A 99 -8.56 0.55 17.30
C ASP A 99 -8.21 -0.90 17.67
N GLU A 100 -9.14 -1.84 17.45
CA GLU A 100 -8.92 -3.26 17.69
C GLU A 100 -7.80 -3.89 16.83
N MET A 101 -7.37 -3.22 15.76
CA MET A 101 -6.27 -3.67 14.90
C MET A 101 -4.90 -3.52 15.55
N ILE A 102 -4.77 -2.77 16.65
CA ILE A 102 -3.50 -2.65 17.40
C ILE A 102 -2.99 -4.01 17.89
N THR A 103 -3.89 -4.93 18.24
CA THR A 103 -3.52 -6.29 18.64
C THR A 103 -2.84 -7.04 17.49
N LYS A 104 -3.33 -6.88 16.26
CA LYS A 104 -2.69 -7.47 15.08
C LYS A 104 -1.37 -6.79 14.73
N ALA A 105 -1.27 -5.48 14.96
CA ALA A 105 0.00 -4.76 14.83
C ALA A 105 1.03 -5.32 15.82
N HIS A 106 0.64 -5.56 17.06
CA HIS A 106 1.49 -6.17 18.09
C HIS A 106 1.94 -7.58 17.69
N ASP A 107 1.03 -8.44 17.22
CA ASP A 107 1.37 -9.77 16.72
C ASP A 107 2.35 -9.69 15.53
N GLY A 108 2.14 -8.73 14.63
CA GLY A 108 3.04 -8.44 13.52
C GLY A 108 4.42 -7.95 13.96
N LEU A 109 4.50 -7.12 15.00
CA LEU A 109 5.78 -6.67 15.57
C LEU A 109 6.53 -7.85 16.19
N VAL A 110 5.88 -8.61 17.07
CA VAL A 110 6.46 -9.81 17.69
C VAL A 110 6.93 -10.80 16.63
N GLY A 111 6.14 -11.01 15.58
CA GLY A 111 6.50 -11.88 14.47
C GLY A 111 7.76 -11.42 13.72
N ALA A 112 7.90 -10.12 13.45
CA ALA A 112 9.09 -9.56 12.81
C ALA A 112 10.34 -9.71 13.71
N LEU A 113 10.22 -9.43 15.01
CA LEU A 113 11.29 -9.60 15.98
C LEU A 113 11.76 -11.06 16.09
N ASN A 114 10.82 -12.02 16.06
CA ASN A 114 11.17 -13.44 16.06
C ASN A 114 11.95 -13.87 14.82
N ILE A 115 11.64 -13.29 13.65
CA ILE A 115 12.44 -13.54 12.44
C ILE A 115 13.86 -13.00 12.64
N LEU A 116 14.02 -11.78 13.19
CA LEU A 116 15.34 -11.22 13.52
C LEU A 116 16.13 -12.14 14.47
N PHE A 117 15.53 -12.62 15.56
CA PHE A 117 16.18 -13.56 16.48
C PHE A 117 16.67 -14.82 15.78
N SER A 118 15.84 -15.35 14.87
CA SER A 118 16.24 -16.52 14.07
C SER A 118 17.40 -16.22 13.14
N LYS A 119 17.51 -15.00 12.58
CA LYS A 119 18.63 -14.59 11.71
C LYS A 119 19.91 -14.30 12.50
N SER A 120 19.80 -13.98 13.79
CA SER A 120 20.92 -13.78 14.71
C SER A 120 21.39 -15.06 15.40
N ASN A 121 20.97 -16.25 14.95
CA ASN A 121 21.30 -17.56 15.56
C ASN A 121 20.89 -17.71 17.04
N MET A 122 19.96 -16.88 17.54
CA MET A 122 19.49 -16.96 18.93
C MET A 122 18.45 -18.06 19.16
N GLY A 123 17.94 -18.68 18.09
CA GLY A 123 16.84 -19.64 18.17
C GLY A 123 15.52 -18.97 18.58
N LYS A 124 14.57 -19.77 19.06
CA LYS A 124 13.27 -19.27 19.52
C LYS A 124 13.36 -18.88 21.00
N VAL A 125 13.33 -17.57 21.27
CA VAL A 125 13.39 -16.99 22.62
C VAL A 125 12.15 -16.16 22.87
N GLY A 126 11.59 -16.21 24.08
CA GLY A 126 10.48 -15.31 24.44
C GLY A 126 10.98 -13.88 24.60
N LEU A 127 10.20 -12.87 24.15
CA LEU A 127 10.64 -11.45 24.25
C LEU A 127 11.02 -11.04 25.69
N SER A 128 10.37 -11.60 26.71
CA SER A 128 10.68 -11.33 28.12
C SER A 128 12.03 -11.89 28.58
N GLU A 129 12.55 -12.90 27.89
CA GLU A 129 13.80 -13.59 28.21
C GLU A 129 15.00 -12.97 27.48
N VAL A 130 14.74 -12.17 26.44
CA VAL A 130 15.79 -11.49 25.67
C VAL A 130 16.54 -10.52 26.57
N THR A 131 17.83 -10.79 26.77
CA THR A 131 18.70 -9.87 27.51
C THR A 131 19.14 -8.70 26.64
N VAL A 132 19.58 -7.60 27.25
CA VAL A 132 20.18 -6.47 26.52
C VAL A 132 21.38 -6.92 25.69
N GLY A 133 22.23 -7.80 26.23
CA GLY A 133 23.39 -8.32 25.51
C GLY A 133 23.01 -9.15 24.28
N GLN A 134 21.93 -9.93 24.38
CA GLN A 134 21.38 -10.66 23.24
C GLN A 134 20.80 -9.72 22.17
N TRP A 135 20.07 -8.67 22.56
CA TRP A 135 19.58 -7.69 21.59
C TRP A 135 20.70 -6.92 20.90
N LYS A 136 21.79 -6.58 21.61
CA LYS A 136 22.99 -6.00 20.99
C LYS A 136 23.54 -6.92 19.88
N GLN A 137 23.54 -8.24 20.08
CA GLN A 137 23.90 -9.21 19.01
C GLN A 137 22.93 -9.18 17.83
N VAL A 138 21.64 -8.92 18.07
CA VAL A 138 20.66 -8.72 17.00
C VAL A 138 20.96 -7.42 16.24
N GLN A 139 21.27 -6.33 16.94
CA GLN A 139 21.63 -5.05 16.32
C GLN A 139 22.91 -5.17 15.49
N ASP A 140 23.91 -5.94 15.95
CA ASP A 140 25.18 -6.14 15.26
C ASP A 140 25.04 -6.79 13.87
N ILE A 141 23.96 -7.56 13.63
CA ILE A 141 23.71 -8.14 12.30
C ILE A 141 22.97 -7.17 11.36
N VAL A 142 22.38 -6.09 11.86
CA VAL A 142 21.68 -5.10 11.05
C VAL A 142 22.70 -4.12 10.46
N LEU A 143 22.95 -4.25 9.16
CA LEU A 143 23.93 -3.44 8.43
C LEU A 143 23.36 -2.07 8.04
N ALA A 144 22.06 -2.03 7.75
CA ALA A 144 21.30 -0.80 7.56
C ALA A 144 19.82 -1.05 7.85
N ASN A 145 19.13 -0.02 8.35
CA ASN A 145 17.67 0.06 8.35
C ASN A 145 17.28 1.35 7.63
N GLU A 146 16.16 1.31 6.90
CA GLU A 146 15.69 2.45 6.08
C GLU A 146 16.68 3.00 5.06
N GLY A 147 17.64 2.18 4.64
CA GLY A 147 18.67 2.56 3.68
C GLY A 147 18.04 3.02 2.36
N THR A 148 18.35 4.24 1.95
CA THR A 148 17.95 4.75 0.64
C THR A 148 18.96 4.29 -0.41
N LEU A 149 18.49 3.53 -1.37
CA LEU A 149 19.24 3.11 -2.55
C LEU A 149 18.87 4.00 -3.73
N VAL A 150 19.87 4.49 -4.46
CA VAL A 150 19.70 5.30 -5.66
C VAL A 150 20.69 4.82 -6.72
N SER A 151 20.23 4.57 -7.95
CA SER A 151 21.14 4.15 -9.02
C SER A 151 22.11 5.26 -9.40
N GLU A 152 23.25 4.94 -10.02
CA GLU A 152 24.28 5.92 -10.37
C GLU A 152 23.73 7.09 -11.22
N CYS A 153 22.79 6.79 -12.11
CA CYS A 153 22.13 7.79 -12.96
C CYS A 153 20.94 8.50 -12.30
N GLY A 154 20.61 8.18 -11.04
CA GLY A 154 19.54 8.82 -10.26
C GLY A 154 18.10 8.43 -10.63
N ARG A 155 17.92 7.56 -11.63
CA ARG A 155 16.58 7.23 -12.19
C ARG A 155 15.82 6.20 -11.36
N LEU A 156 16.52 5.30 -10.68
CA LEU A 156 15.94 4.25 -9.84
C LEU A 156 16.19 4.59 -8.37
N MET A 157 15.17 4.45 -7.53
CA MET A 157 15.26 4.72 -6.10
C MET A 157 14.44 3.71 -5.30
N GLY A 158 14.95 3.27 -4.15
CA GLY A 158 14.20 2.43 -3.22
C GLY A 158 14.61 2.69 -1.77
N ARG A 159 13.67 2.52 -0.83
CA ARG A 159 13.96 2.46 0.60
C ARG A 159 13.88 1.01 1.03
N LEU A 160 14.97 0.49 1.58
CA LEU A 160 15.04 -0.82 2.20
C LEU A 160 14.33 -0.78 3.55
N ASP A 161 13.63 -1.85 3.95
CA ASP A 161 13.24 -1.98 5.35
C ASP A 161 14.48 -2.33 6.17
N LEU A 162 15.15 -3.45 5.82
CA LEU A 162 16.34 -3.93 6.51
C LEU A 162 17.39 -4.49 5.52
N LEU A 163 18.66 -4.23 5.81
CA LEU A 163 19.80 -4.95 5.27
C LEU A 163 20.49 -5.66 6.43
N VAL A 164 20.54 -6.99 6.41
CA VAL A 164 21.13 -7.79 7.49
C VAL A 164 22.24 -8.70 6.98
N SER A 165 23.20 -8.99 7.85
CA SER A 165 24.24 -9.98 7.59
C SER A 165 23.64 -11.39 7.60
N ASP A 166 23.91 -12.17 6.56
CA ASP A 166 23.55 -13.58 6.47
C ASP A 166 24.60 -14.38 7.26
N LEU A 167 24.24 -14.83 8.47
CA LEU A 167 25.14 -15.61 9.30
C LEU A 167 25.12 -17.09 8.92
N ASP A 168 26.29 -17.72 8.96
CA ASP A 168 26.40 -19.17 8.99
C ASP A 168 26.15 -19.73 10.42
N GLU A 169 26.22 -21.04 10.56
CA GLU A 169 26.02 -21.73 11.85
C GLU A 169 27.06 -21.35 12.93
N ASN A 170 28.19 -20.78 12.54
CA ASN A 170 29.26 -20.33 13.44
C ASN A 170 29.16 -18.82 13.75
N GLY A 171 28.12 -18.14 13.26
CA GLY A 171 27.92 -16.70 13.45
C GLY A 171 28.81 -15.84 12.56
N LYS A 172 29.45 -16.41 11.52
CA LYS A 172 30.25 -15.66 10.55
C LYS A 172 29.36 -15.21 9.38
N SER A 173 29.52 -13.96 8.96
CA SER A 173 28.84 -13.45 7.77
C SER A 173 29.29 -14.20 6.51
N ARG A 174 28.34 -14.74 5.75
CA ARG A 174 28.54 -15.36 4.43
C ARG A 174 27.96 -14.53 3.28
N GLY A 175 27.33 -13.40 3.58
CA GLY A 175 26.59 -12.60 2.60
C GLY A 175 25.70 -11.57 3.27
N TRP A 176 24.87 -10.91 2.46
CA TRP A 176 23.86 -9.95 2.89
C TRP A 176 22.47 -10.41 2.48
N ILE A 177 21.48 -10.07 3.30
CA ILE A 177 20.07 -10.26 3.03
C ILE A 177 19.40 -8.90 3.01
N VAL A 178 18.84 -8.54 1.87
CA VAL A 178 17.82 -7.50 1.75
C VAL A 178 16.50 -8.09 2.25
N ALA A 179 15.99 -7.57 3.37
CA ALA A 179 14.73 -7.99 3.94
C ALA A 179 13.68 -6.90 3.76
N ASP A 180 12.50 -7.31 3.27
CA ASP A 180 11.31 -6.47 3.18
C ASP A 180 10.22 -7.09 4.08
N LEU A 181 9.78 -6.32 5.05
CA LEU A 181 8.81 -6.74 6.05
C LEU A 181 7.41 -6.74 5.41
N LYS A 182 6.66 -7.81 5.65
CA LYS A 182 5.30 -8.00 5.13
C LYS A 182 4.34 -8.29 6.27
N THR A 183 3.36 -7.41 6.46
CA THR A 183 2.26 -7.58 7.42
C THR A 183 0.99 -8.17 6.79
N GLY A 184 1.00 -8.39 5.47
CA GLY A 184 -0.09 -9.00 4.71
C GLY A 184 -0.06 -10.53 4.70
N ASN A 185 -0.99 -11.12 3.96
CA ASN A 185 -1.09 -12.59 3.86
C ASN A 185 0.17 -13.21 3.23
N PRO A 186 0.71 -14.30 3.81
CA PRO A 186 1.82 -15.05 3.25
C PRO A 186 1.43 -15.71 1.93
N PRO A 187 2.39 -15.91 1.00
CA PRO A 187 2.13 -16.66 -0.22
C PRO A 187 1.81 -18.11 0.11
N LYS A 188 0.91 -18.73 -0.67
CA LYS A 188 0.55 -20.15 -0.49
C LYS A 188 1.63 -21.12 -0.99
N GLN A 189 2.42 -20.71 -1.99
CA GLN A 189 3.46 -21.55 -2.59
C GLN A 189 4.66 -20.70 -3.04
N LYS A 190 4.47 -19.88 -4.08
CA LYS A 190 5.50 -18.97 -4.60
C LYS A 190 5.14 -17.53 -4.26
N LEU A 191 6.17 -16.71 -4.07
CA LEU A 191 6.02 -15.25 -4.06
C LEU A 191 5.25 -14.83 -5.31
N ASN A 192 4.27 -13.94 -5.15
CA ASN A 192 3.64 -13.34 -6.31
C ASN A 192 4.66 -12.47 -7.06
N GLU A 193 4.41 -12.25 -8.35
CA GLU A 193 5.34 -11.54 -9.22
C GLU A 193 5.65 -10.11 -8.74
N LYS A 194 4.66 -9.40 -8.19
CA LYS A 194 4.83 -8.04 -7.65
C LYS A 194 5.81 -7.98 -6.47
N VAL A 195 5.71 -8.93 -5.54
CA VAL A 195 6.59 -9.02 -4.37
C VAL A 195 7.97 -9.49 -4.81
N SER A 196 8.05 -10.50 -5.68
CA SER A 196 9.33 -10.97 -6.24
C SER A 196 10.08 -9.84 -6.96
N ARG A 197 9.38 -9.06 -7.78
CA ARG A 197 9.92 -7.88 -8.47
C ARG A 197 10.40 -6.81 -7.50
N GLN A 198 9.61 -6.47 -6.47
CA GLN A 198 10.05 -5.51 -5.45
C GLN A 198 11.33 -5.96 -4.73
N LEU A 199 11.39 -7.22 -4.29
CA LEU A 199 12.55 -7.78 -3.59
C LEU A 199 13.80 -7.81 -4.49
N ARG A 200 13.65 -8.27 -5.73
CA ARG A 200 14.75 -8.30 -6.71
C ARG A 200 15.22 -6.89 -7.08
N PHE A 201 14.32 -5.91 -7.16
CA PHE A 201 14.69 -4.51 -7.41
C PHE A 201 15.70 -4.03 -6.37
N TYR A 202 15.39 -4.21 -5.08
CA TYR A 202 16.27 -3.77 -4.02
C TYR A 202 17.61 -4.52 -4.02
N ARG A 203 17.56 -5.84 -4.22
CA ARG A 203 18.76 -6.68 -4.33
C ARG A 203 19.68 -6.20 -5.45
N ASP A 204 19.12 -6.02 -6.64
CA ASP A 204 19.90 -5.74 -7.84
C ASP A 204 20.44 -4.30 -7.81
N LEU A 205 19.65 -3.35 -7.31
CA LEU A 205 20.10 -1.98 -7.08
C LEU A 205 21.20 -1.91 -6.03
N LEU A 206 21.10 -2.68 -4.94
CA LEU A 206 22.16 -2.76 -3.94
C LEU A 206 23.46 -3.30 -4.54
N LYS A 207 23.37 -4.31 -5.41
CA LYS A 207 24.53 -4.88 -6.11
C LYS A 207 25.16 -3.90 -7.09
N GLU A 208 24.35 -3.17 -7.85
CA GLU A 208 24.81 -2.14 -8.79
C GLU A 208 25.66 -1.09 -8.08
N ILE A 209 25.19 -0.56 -6.93
CA ILE A 209 25.86 0.53 -6.22
C ILE A 209 27.00 0.08 -5.29
N ASN A 210 27.19 -1.24 -5.11
CA ASN A 210 28.25 -1.82 -4.28
C ASN A 210 29.01 -2.90 -5.06
N PRO A 211 29.96 -2.56 -5.95
CA PRO A 211 30.60 -3.54 -6.85
C PRO A 211 31.35 -4.67 -6.11
N ASP A 212 31.84 -4.40 -4.90
CA ASP A 212 32.55 -5.38 -4.05
C ASP A 212 31.63 -6.06 -3.03
N HIS A 213 30.31 -6.08 -3.27
CA HIS A 213 29.34 -6.71 -2.39
C HIS A 213 29.65 -8.22 -2.18
N PRO A 214 29.46 -8.78 -0.97
CA PRO A 214 29.44 -10.23 -0.80
C PRO A 214 28.16 -10.82 -1.45
N PRO A 215 27.93 -12.15 -1.45
CA PRO A 215 26.67 -12.69 -1.97
C PRO A 215 25.45 -12.00 -1.36
N VAL A 216 24.56 -11.44 -2.19
CA VAL A 216 23.34 -10.75 -1.75
C VAL A 216 22.09 -11.51 -2.16
N TYR A 217 21.21 -11.73 -1.18
CA TYR A 217 19.89 -12.35 -1.33
C TYR A 217 18.79 -11.36 -0.97
N ALA A 218 17.56 -11.63 -1.43
CA ALA A 218 16.40 -10.87 -1.01
C ALA A 218 15.28 -11.77 -0.49
N GLU A 219 14.66 -11.34 0.60
CA GLU A 219 13.67 -12.13 1.33
C GLU A 219 12.48 -11.25 1.73
N GLY A 220 11.27 -11.78 1.51
CA GLY A 220 10.04 -11.26 2.08
C GLY A 220 9.80 -11.91 3.45
N TRP A 221 9.74 -11.09 4.50
CA TRP A 221 9.56 -11.54 5.88
C TRP A 221 8.11 -11.32 6.31
N TYR A 222 7.34 -12.40 6.33
CA TYR A 222 5.91 -12.35 6.64
C TYR A 222 5.70 -12.52 8.14
N SER A 223 5.51 -11.40 8.83
CA SER A 223 5.51 -11.38 10.29
C SER A 223 4.29 -12.06 10.90
N SER A 224 3.14 -12.05 10.21
CA SER A 224 1.88 -12.65 10.71
C SER A 224 1.97 -14.15 11.00
N ASN A 225 2.79 -14.89 10.24
CA ASN A 225 2.99 -16.32 10.42
C ASN A 225 4.47 -16.72 10.56
N GLN A 226 5.35 -15.72 10.69
CA GLN A 226 6.80 -15.89 10.85
C GLN A 226 7.44 -16.73 9.73
N THR A 227 6.99 -16.53 8.49
CA THR A 227 7.58 -17.22 7.32
C THR A 227 8.47 -16.30 6.50
N VAL A 228 9.54 -16.86 5.97
CA VAL A 228 10.53 -16.17 5.14
C VAL A 228 10.48 -16.76 3.73
N HIS A 229 10.37 -15.90 2.72
CA HIS A 229 10.29 -16.33 1.33
C HIS A 229 11.35 -15.62 0.50
N ARG A 230 12.18 -16.41 -0.16
CA ARG A 230 13.30 -15.89 -0.96
C ARG A 230 12.86 -15.54 -2.37
N ALA A 231 13.38 -14.41 -2.88
CA ALA A 231 13.19 -13.98 -4.26
C ALA A 231 14.44 -14.29 -5.10
N ASP A 232 14.34 -15.34 -5.90
CA ASP A 232 15.38 -15.77 -6.83
C ASP A 232 15.08 -15.33 -8.28
N GLY A 233 16.11 -15.34 -9.13
CA GLY A 233 16.01 -14.95 -10.54
C GLY A 233 17.11 -13.97 -10.95
N PRO A 234 17.26 -13.70 -12.27
CA PRO A 234 18.28 -12.80 -12.82
C PRO A 234 18.14 -11.35 -12.32
N SER A 235 19.00 -10.44 -12.76
CA SER A 235 18.79 -9.02 -12.53
C SER A 235 17.47 -8.55 -13.18
N ILE A 236 16.80 -7.56 -12.60
CA ILE A 236 15.62 -6.89 -13.20
C ILE A 236 15.86 -5.42 -13.53
N LEU A 237 17.11 -4.93 -13.45
CA LEU A 237 17.37 -3.51 -13.65
C LEU A 237 17.05 -3.04 -15.07
N ASP A 238 17.29 -3.87 -16.09
CA ASP A 238 16.93 -3.54 -17.48
C ASP A 238 15.41 -3.35 -17.64
N ASP A 239 14.61 -4.26 -17.07
CA ASP A 239 13.16 -4.15 -17.04
C ASP A 239 12.71 -2.90 -16.25
N ALA A 240 13.41 -2.59 -15.16
CA ALA A 240 13.14 -1.39 -14.36
C ALA A 240 13.41 -0.12 -15.17
N PHE A 241 14.50 -0.05 -15.93
CA PHE A 241 14.79 1.07 -16.81
C PHE A 241 13.78 1.18 -17.96
N ALA A 242 13.35 0.05 -18.55
CA ALA A 242 12.30 0.05 -19.56
C ALA A 242 10.97 0.59 -19.01
N ALA A 243 10.58 0.17 -17.80
CA ALA A 243 9.40 0.69 -17.13
C ALA A 243 9.55 2.18 -16.77
N TRP A 244 10.74 2.60 -16.33
CA TRP A 244 11.05 4.01 -16.08
C TRP A 244 10.81 4.86 -17.33
N GLU A 245 11.23 4.39 -18.51
CA GLU A 245 10.98 5.07 -19.78
C GLU A 245 9.46 5.15 -20.10
N GLY A 246 8.72 4.05 -19.87
CA GLY A 246 7.26 4.02 -20.07
C GLY A 246 6.46 4.86 -19.07
N MET A 247 7.06 5.19 -17.92
CA MET A 247 6.46 6.01 -16.87
C MET A 247 6.66 7.53 -17.08
N ARG A 248 7.24 7.94 -18.20
CA ARG A 248 7.40 9.36 -18.55
C ARG A 248 6.08 10.12 -18.44
N PHE A 249 6.20 11.38 -18.05
CA PHE A 249 5.05 12.27 -18.00
C PHE A 249 4.43 12.42 -19.39
N THR A 250 3.10 12.35 -19.45
CA THR A 250 2.28 12.60 -20.62
C THR A 250 1.13 13.51 -20.24
N GLU A 251 0.80 14.48 -21.10
CA GLU A 251 -0.41 15.30 -20.95
C GLU A 251 -1.66 14.41 -21.03
N GLU A 252 -1.67 13.48 -21.98
CA GLU A 252 -2.76 12.52 -22.16
C GLU A 252 -2.61 11.32 -21.21
N PRO A 253 -3.72 10.73 -20.72
CA PRO A 253 -3.69 9.55 -19.89
C PRO A 253 -3.01 8.36 -20.56
N LEU A 254 -2.18 7.64 -19.82
CA LEU A 254 -1.68 6.34 -20.25
C LEU A 254 -2.82 5.33 -20.42
N GLU A 255 -2.57 4.27 -21.20
CA GLU A 255 -3.54 3.22 -21.49
C GLU A 255 -4.05 2.53 -20.21
N GLY A 256 -5.37 2.31 -20.17
CA GLY A 256 -6.02 1.57 -19.09
C GLY A 256 -6.16 0.10 -19.44
N THR A 257 -5.76 -0.78 -18.52
CA THR A 257 -5.90 -2.24 -18.61
C THR A 257 -7.00 -2.73 -17.65
N PRO A 258 -8.29 -2.52 -17.96
CA PRO A 258 -9.37 -2.89 -17.06
C PRO A 258 -9.40 -4.41 -16.84
N GLY A 259 -9.41 -4.82 -15.58
CA GLY A 259 -9.51 -6.21 -15.16
C GLY A 259 -10.02 -6.32 -13.73
N GLU A 260 -10.57 -7.46 -13.34
CA GLU A 260 -11.17 -7.64 -11.99
C GLU A 260 -10.16 -7.31 -10.89
N VAL A 261 -8.91 -7.74 -11.05
CA VAL A 261 -7.84 -7.49 -10.07
C VAL A 261 -7.38 -6.03 -10.12
N GLN A 262 -7.19 -5.48 -11.32
CA GLN A 262 -6.66 -4.13 -11.56
C GLN A 262 -7.64 -3.05 -11.09
N CYS A 263 -8.91 -3.21 -11.48
CA CYS A 263 -9.97 -2.27 -11.15
C CYS A 263 -10.55 -2.55 -9.76
N GLY A 264 -10.65 -3.80 -9.30
CA GLY A 264 -11.36 -4.17 -8.07
C GLY A 264 -11.06 -3.29 -6.86
N PHE A 265 -9.78 -2.98 -6.62
CA PHE A 265 -9.31 -2.13 -5.52
C PHE A 265 -8.67 -0.81 -6.00
N CYS A 266 -9.00 -0.34 -7.20
CA CYS A 266 -8.47 0.91 -7.73
C CYS A 266 -9.16 2.12 -7.07
N GLU A 267 -8.42 2.91 -6.31
CA GLU A 267 -8.90 4.12 -5.64
C GLU A 267 -9.18 5.29 -6.60
N TRP A 268 -8.85 5.17 -7.89
CA TRP A 268 -8.97 6.26 -8.87
C TRP A 268 -10.22 6.18 -9.76
N LYS A 269 -11.17 5.30 -9.44
CA LYS A 269 -12.34 5.02 -10.28
C LYS A 269 -13.20 6.25 -10.58
N ALA A 270 -13.36 7.17 -9.63
CA ALA A 270 -14.11 8.41 -9.82
C ALA A 270 -13.55 9.32 -10.93
N TRP A 271 -12.27 9.16 -11.29
CA TRP A 271 -11.56 9.94 -12.31
C TRP A 271 -11.18 9.11 -13.54
N CYS A 272 -11.61 7.84 -13.61
CA CYS A 272 -11.21 6.91 -14.66
C CYS A 272 -12.46 6.43 -15.42
N PRO A 273 -12.68 6.86 -16.68
CA PRO A 273 -13.83 6.40 -17.46
C PRO A 273 -13.67 4.94 -17.93
N VAL A 274 -12.43 4.46 -18.09
CA VAL A 274 -12.11 3.15 -18.69
C VAL A 274 -12.79 1.97 -18.00
N TRP A 275 -12.85 1.95 -16.67
CA TRP A 275 -13.48 0.83 -15.95
C TRP A 275 -15.01 0.82 -16.14
N TRP A 276 -15.62 1.99 -16.28
CA TRP A 276 -17.07 2.12 -16.46
C TRP A 276 -17.47 1.70 -17.87
N THR A 277 -16.71 2.14 -18.87
CA THR A 277 -16.81 1.68 -20.27
C THR A 277 -16.61 0.17 -20.37
N ALA A 278 -15.59 -0.39 -19.70
CA ALA A 278 -15.36 -1.83 -19.66
C ALA A 278 -16.52 -2.62 -19.01
N ARG A 279 -17.25 -2.02 -18.07
CA ARG A 279 -18.47 -2.62 -17.49
C ARG A 279 -19.61 -2.66 -18.51
N ARG A 280 -19.83 -1.58 -19.27
CA ARG A 280 -20.82 -1.54 -20.37
C ARG A 280 -20.51 -2.59 -21.43
N ASP A 281 -19.24 -2.72 -21.79
CA ASP A 281 -18.80 -3.61 -22.86
C ASP A 281 -18.69 -5.09 -22.41
N GLY A 282 -19.03 -5.39 -21.15
CA GLY A 282 -19.03 -6.74 -20.61
C GLY A 282 -17.65 -7.31 -20.27
N ILE A 283 -16.59 -6.50 -20.34
CA ILE A 283 -15.21 -6.87 -19.98
C ILE A 283 -15.07 -6.99 -18.46
N LEU A 284 -15.68 -6.06 -17.71
CA LEU A 284 -15.72 -6.10 -16.25
C LEU A 284 -17.09 -6.55 -15.75
N PRO A 285 -17.16 -7.55 -14.85
CA PRO A 285 -18.42 -7.91 -14.23
C PRO A 285 -18.90 -6.80 -13.29
N PRO A 286 -20.22 -6.71 -13.03
CA PRO A 286 -20.77 -5.67 -12.18
C PRO A 286 -20.43 -5.77 -10.69
N GLY A 287 -19.75 -6.84 -10.26
CA GLY A 287 -19.52 -7.20 -8.86
C GLY A 287 -20.69 -7.98 -8.25
N SER A 288 -20.41 -8.88 -7.31
CA SER A 288 -21.45 -9.66 -6.62
C SER A 288 -22.06 -8.83 -5.48
N MET A 289 -21.45 -8.89 -4.30
CA MET A 289 -21.91 -8.28 -3.05
C MET A 289 -21.55 -6.79 -2.96
N PHE A 290 -20.34 -6.42 -3.39
CA PHE A 290 -19.87 -5.04 -3.42
C PHE A 290 -19.75 -4.57 -4.86
N ARG A 291 -20.26 -3.37 -5.14
CA ARG A 291 -20.27 -2.79 -6.48
C ARG A 291 -19.81 -1.35 -6.44
N ASP A 292 -19.29 -0.89 -7.57
CA ASP A 292 -19.11 0.52 -7.82
C ASP A 292 -20.16 0.97 -8.83
N GLU A 293 -20.71 2.17 -8.63
CA GLU A 293 -21.77 2.73 -9.46
C GLU A 293 -21.46 4.20 -9.80
N VAL A 294 -21.93 4.63 -10.97
CA VAL A 294 -21.99 6.05 -11.33
C VAL A 294 -23.46 6.40 -11.46
N VAL A 295 -23.91 7.42 -10.72
CA VAL A 295 -25.33 7.72 -10.52
C VAL A 295 -25.65 9.20 -10.61
N SER A 296 -26.93 9.52 -10.81
CA SER A 296 -27.50 10.82 -10.48
C SER A 296 -28.44 10.68 -9.28
N THR A 297 -28.56 11.75 -8.50
CA THR A 297 -29.43 11.81 -7.33
C THR A 297 -30.85 12.18 -7.75
N VAL A 298 -31.80 11.26 -7.57
CA VAL A 298 -33.23 11.52 -7.84
C VAL A 298 -33.89 12.12 -6.62
N ARG A 299 -33.59 11.58 -5.44
CA ARG A 299 -34.07 12.06 -4.15
C ARG A 299 -33.07 11.69 -3.06
N PHE A 300 -32.85 12.59 -2.12
CA PHE A 300 -32.05 12.33 -0.93
C PHE A 300 -32.72 12.98 0.27
N ASP A 301 -32.82 12.22 1.37
CA ASP A 301 -33.24 12.69 2.66
C ASP A 301 -32.01 12.74 3.58
N PRO A 302 -31.48 13.94 3.89
CA PRO A 302 -30.27 14.08 4.69
C PRO A 302 -30.46 13.65 6.14
N GLU A 303 -31.68 13.60 6.68
CA GLU A 303 -31.91 13.20 8.08
C GLU A 303 -31.88 11.68 8.24
N SER A 304 -32.62 10.96 7.39
CA SER A 304 -32.70 9.49 7.46
C SER A 304 -31.58 8.76 6.71
N GLY A 305 -30.87 9.47 5.82
CA GLY A 305 -29.88 8.89 4.91
C GLY A 305 -30.50 8.04 3.79
N ALA A 306 -31.82 8.11 3.59
CA ALA A 306 -32.48 7.44 2.49
C ALA A 306 -32.24 8.20 1.18
N ALA A 307 -31.87 7.48 0.12
CA ALA A 307 -31.70 8.05 -1.21
C ALA A 307 -32.35 7.18 -2.29
N LEU A 308 -32.71 7.81 -3.40
CA LEU A 308 -33.07 7.18 -4.65
C LEU A 308 -32.07 7.64 -5.70
N PHE A 309 -31.34 6.69 -6.28
CA PHE A 309 -30.37 6.94 -7.32
C PHE A 309 -30.85 6.41 -8.66
N GLU A 310 -30.45 7.08 -9.74
CA GLU A 310 -30.56 6.59 -11.11
C GLU A 310 -29.16 6.23 -11.60
N ARG A 311 -28.97 5.02 -12.13
CA ARG A 311 -27.68 4.63 -12.73
C ARG A 311 -27.46 5.44 -14.00
N MET A 312 -26.25 5.94 -14.16
CA MET A 312 -25.81 6.72 -15.30
C MET A 312 -24.84 5.87 -16.15
N PRO A 313 -25.30 5.11 -17.17
CA PRO A 313 -24.41 4.31 -18.02
C PRO A 313 -23.50 5.18 -18.89
N PRO A 314 -22.30 4.69 -19.29
CA PRO A 314 -21.43 5.44 -20.17
C PRO A 314 -21.93 5.41 -21.61
N ILE A 315 -22.04 6.57 -22.26
CA ILE A 315 -22.44 6.69 -23.67
C ILE A 315 -21.25 6.90 -24.61
N GLY A 316 -20.08 7.23 -24.06
CA GLY A 316 -18.82 7.37 -24.77
C GLY A 316 -17.69 6.55 -24.14
N VAL A 317 -16.46 6.98 -24.39
CA VAL A 317 -15.22 6.40 -23.82
C VAL A 317 -14.50 7.36 -22.87
N ASP A 318 -14.88 8.64 -22.91
CA ASP A 318 -14.22 9.74 -22.22
C ASP A 318 -14.97 10.14 -20.93
N GLY A 319 -15.98 9.35 -20.56
CA GLY A 319 -16.69 9.46 -19.30
C GLY A 319 -18.02 10.19 -19.40
N GLU A 320 -18.50 10.44 -20.61
CA GLU A 320 -19.85 10.90 -20.88
C GLU A 320 -20.87 9.87 -20.42
N LEU A 321 -21.94 10.36 -19.81
CA LEU A 321 -22.97 9.54 -19.21
C LEU A 321 -24.33 9.81 -19.85
N GLY A 322 -25.12 8.76 -19.98
CA GLY A 322 -26.53 8.83 -20.34
C GLY A 322 -27.43 8.60 -19.13
N HIS A 323 -28.71 8.88 -19.29
CA HIS A 323 -29.76 8.51 -18.36
C HIS A 323 -30.15 7.03 -18.54
N SER A 324 -30.76 6.44 -17.51
CA SER A 324 -31.34 5.08 -17.63
C SER A 324 -32.60 4.90 -16.79
N ASP A 325 -33.42 3.92 -17.15
CA ASP A 325 -34.59 3.53 -16.35
C ASP A 325 -34.22 2.75 -15.08
N HIS A 326 -32.93 2.50 -14.84
CA HIS A 326 -32.46 1.72 -13.71
C HIS A 326 -32.32 2.59 -12.45
N ARG A 327 -33.36 2.60 -11.63
CA ARG A 327 -33.37 3.27 -10.32
C ARG A 327 -33.28 2.28 -9.18
N PHE A 328 -32.58 2.65 -8.12
CA PHE A 328 -32.44 1.84 -6.92
C PHE A 328 -32.41 2.68 -5.65
N GLY A 329 -32.98 2.13 -4.58
CA GLY A 329 -32.95 2.76 -3.26
C GLY A 329 -31.60 2.54 -2.59
N ALA A 330 -31.18 3.50 -1.77
CA ALA A 330 -29.97 3.43 -0.98
C ALA A 330 -30.22 3.88 0.46
N ILE A 331 -29.48 3.30 1.40
CA ILE A 331 -29.39 3.75 2.78
C ILE A 331 -27.94 4.09 3.06
N LEU A 332 -27.68 5.38 3.29
CA LEU A 332 -26.38 5.92 3.63
C LEU A 332 -26.29 6.10 5.15
N ARG A 333 -25.16 5.69 5.72
CA ARG A 333 -24.84 5.86 7.14
C ARG A 333 -23.40 6.33 7.32
N ASP A 334 -23.15 6.84 8.51
CA ASP A 334 -21.82 7.19 8.98
C ASP A 334 -21.09 8.07 7.94
N GLN A 335 -19.83 7.79 7.63
CA GLN A 335 -19.06 8.63 6.72
C GLN A 335 -19.64 8.77 5.30
N ALA A 336 -20.33 7.77 4.78
CA ALA A 336 -20.96 7.89 3.46
C ALA A 336 -22.13 8.89 3.47
N LEU A 337 -22.84 8.98 4.59
CA LEU A 337 -23.90 9.98 4.78
C LEU A 337 -23.31 11.39 4.87
N ASP A 338 -22.22 11.55 5.61
CA ASP A 338 -21.55 12.84 5.77
C ASP A 338 -20.96 13.32 4.43
N GLN A 339 -20.29 12.45 3.67
CA GLN A 339 -19.81 12.75 2.32
C GLN A 339 -20.94 13.17 1.37
N MET A 340 -22.11 12.51 1.44
CA MET A 340 -23.26 12.87 0.63
C MET A 340 -23.84 14.24 1.03
N ARG A 341 -23.93 14.53 2.34
CA ARG A 341 -24.39 15.83 2.84
C ARG A 341 -23.46 16.95 2.39
N GLU A 342 -22.15 16.79 2.60
CA GLU A 342 -21.13 17.76 2.15
C GLU A 342 -21.23 18.02 0.64
N LEU A 343 -21.43 16.96 -0.15
CA LEU A 343 -21.58 17.08 -1.59
C LEU A 343 -22.85 17.87 -1.97
N MET A 344 -23.99 17.59 -1.34
CA MET A 344 -25.24 18.33 -1.59
C MET A 344 -25.17 19.78 -1.10
N ASP A 345 -24.57 20.03 0.06
CA ASP A 345 -24.39 21.37 0.64
C ASP A 345 -23.44 22.23 -0.20
N SER A 346 -22.51 21.61 -0.94
CA SER A 346 -21.67 22.31 -1.92
C SER A 346 -22.43 22.77 -3.18
N GLY A 347 -23.68 22.33 -3.34
CA GLY A 347 -24.51 22.61 -4.53
C GLY A 347 -24.16 21.74 -5.73
N TYR A 348 -23.45 20.63 -5.55
CA TYR A 348 -23.07 19.73 -6.64
C TYR A 348 -24.31 18.99 -7.20
N ASP A 349 -24.59 19.17 -8.49
CA ASP A 349 -25.71 18.57 -9.21
C ASP A 349 -25.29 17.54 -10.27
N GLY A 350 -23.98 17.30 -10.40
CA GLY A 350 -23.40 16.36 -11.35
C GLY A 350 -23.55 14.89 -10.96
N ALA A 351 -23.03 14.01 -11.80
CA ALA A 351 -22.99 12.57 -11.52
C ALA A 351 -22.05 12.24 -10.35
N ILE A 352 -22.40 11.21 -9.59
CA ILE A 352 -21.71 10.79 -8.37
C ILE A 352 -21.15 9.39 -8.58
N PHE A 353 -19.89 9.20 -8.23
CA PHE A 353 -19.28 7.90 -8.05
C PHE A 353 -19.60 7.36 -6.64
N LEU A 354 -20.23 6.19 -6.59
CA LEU A 354 -20.44 5.42 -5.37
C LEU A 354 -19.48 4.23 -5.34
N GLY A 355 -18.50 4.27 -4.45
CA GLY A 355 -17.50 3.23 -4.28
C GLY A 355 -17.93 2.17 -3.27
N SER A 356 -17.77 0.88 -3.63
CA SER A 356 -17.96 -0.28 -2.76
C SER A 356 -19.32 -0.35 -2.07
N VAL A 357 -20.41 0.00 -2.77
CA VAL A 357 -21.77 -0.13 -2.25
C VAL A 357 -22.12 -1.60 -2.03
N ARG A 358 -22.71 -1.93 -0.88
CA ARG A 358 -23.13 -3.30 -0.57
C ARG A 358 -24.55 -3.53 -1.08
N VAL A 359 -24.72 -4.47 -2.01
CA VAL A 359 -26.04 -4.82 -2.57
C VAL A 359 -26.78 -5.75 -1.63
N ASP A 360 -28.03 -5.41 -1.30
CA ASP A 360 -28.95 -6.24 -0.54
C ASP A 360 -30.34 -6.24 -1.21
N GLY A 361 -30.57 -7.22 -2.08
CA GLY A 361 -31.77 -7.31 -2.89
C GLY A 361 -31.92 -6.11 -3.85
N LYS A 362 -32.91 -5.25 -3.59
CA LYS A 362 -33.22 -4.05 -4.41
C LYS A 362 -32.67 -2.75 -3.82
N ILE A 363 -32.08 -2.81 -2.62
CA ILE A 363 -31.53 -1.65 -1.92
C ILE A 363 -30.00 -1.83 -1.84
N VAL A 364 -29.28 -0.72 -1.86
CA VAL A 364 -27.84 -0.72 -1.55
C VAL A 364 -27.56 -0.03 -0.23
N HIS A 365 -26.52 -0.49 0.45
CA HIS A 365 -26.07 0.08 1.71
C HIS A 365 -24.71 0.73 1.55
N LEU A 366 -24.60 1.95 2.06
CA LEU A 366 -23.36 2.70 2.13
C LEU A 366 -23.06 3.03 3.59
N GLY A 367 -21.80 2.83 3.98
CA GLY A 367 -21.31 3.12 5.33
C GLY A 367 -19.85 3.54 5.29
N ASP A 368 -19.14 3.43 6.41
CA ASP A 368 -17.74 3.88 6.56
C ASP A 368 -16.72 3.32 5.56
N TRP A 369 -17.03 2.22 4.87
CA TRP A 369 -16.11 1.65 3.86
C TRP A 369 -16.35 2.20 2.45
N CYS A 370 -17.49 2.86 2.23
CA CYS A 370 -17.92 3.38 0.95
C CYS A 370 -17.28 4.73 0.65
N GLU A 371 -17.36 5.12 -0.61
CA GLU A 371 -16.96 6.45 -1.07
C GLU A 371 -18.12 7.08 -1.83
N VAL A 372 -18.39 8.34 -1.54
CA VAL A 372 -19.32 9.18 -2.29
C VAL A 372 -18.50 10.36 -2.82
N LEU A 373 -18.20 10.34 -4.13
CA LEU A 373 -17.32 11.32 -4.77
C LEU A 373 -17.95 11.88 -6.04
N PRO A 374 -17.62 13.12 -6.45
CA PRO A 374 -17.92 13.60 -7.80
C PRO A 374 -17.36 12.67 -8.87
N TRP A 375 -18.18 12.29 -9.86
CA TRP A 375 -17.69 11.67 -11.09
C TRP A 375 -17.00 12.74 -11.94
N THR A 376 -15.67 12.72 -11.97
CA THR A 376 -14.85 13.73 -12.64
C THR A 376 -13.74 13.08 -13.49
N PRO A 377 -14.08 12.40 -14.60
CA PRO A 377 -13.12 11.77 -15.51
C PRO A 377 -11.98 12.73 -15.89
N LEU A 378 -10.74 12.29 -15.69
CA LEU A 378 -9.56 13.03 -16.15
C LEU A 378 -9.11 12.50 -17.51
N LEU A 379 -9.16 13.38 -18.51
CA LEU A 379 -8.74 13.14 -19.90
C LEU A 379 -7.44 13.86 -20.27
N LYS A 380 -6.97 14.74 -19.39
CA LYS A 380 -5.72 15.47 -19.51
C LYS A 380 -5.10 15.65 -18.13
N SER A 381 -3.79 15.83 -18.09
CA SER A 381 -3.07 16.02 -16.85
C SER A 381 -3.45 17.36 -16.23
N VAL A 382 -3.65 17.35 -14.91
CA VAL A 382 -3.85 18.57 -14.10
C VAL A 382 -2.55 19.01 -13.43
N ARG A 383 -1.42 18.39 -13.81
CA ARG A 383 -0.09 18.84 -13.39
C ARG A 383 0.33 19.96 -14.34
N GLU A 384 0.63 21.12 -13.78
CA GLU A 384 1.40 22.17 -14.46
C GLU A 384 2.83 21.71 -14.76
#